data_AF-A0A3B9K112-F1
#
_entry.id   AF-A0A3B9K112-F1
#
_cell.length_a   1.000
_cell.length_b   1.000
_cell.length_c   1.000
_cell.angle_alpha   90.00
_cell.angle_beta   90.00
_cell.angle_gamma   90.00
#
_symmetry.space_group_name_H-M   'P 1'
#
loop_
_entity.id
_entity.type
_entity.pdbx_description
1 polymer ?
#
loop_
_entity_poly.entity_id
_entity_poly.type
_entity_poly.pdbx_seq_one_letter_code
_entity_poly.pdbx_strand_id
1 'polypeptide(L)'
;MTELIAKRDHKFYFAAMWLAIGIISSIDLYWAVKNQHIMLYNEQNPIGRYLIRQDNGDVALFMGIKMAGTILALGFLIFLYHHKRLYAWLSVIFLTIAQFLLLFYLGQ
;
A
#
# COMPACT_ATOMS: atom_id res chain seq x y z
N MET A 1 -27.45 -22.90 -4.74
CA MET A 1 -27.31 -21.43 -4.70
C MET A 1 -26.09 -20.96 -3.92
N THR A 2 -25.71 -21.65 -2.84
CA THR A 2 -24.55 -21.32 -1.98
C THR A 2 -23.19 -21.39 -2.69
N GLU A 3 -22.97 -22.35 -3.58
CA GLU A 3 -21.71 -22.44 -4.35
C GLU A 3 -21.55 -21.38 -5.46
N LEU A 4 -22.67 -20.87 -6.00
CA LEU A 4 -22.67 -19.80 -7.01
C LEU A 4 -22.41 -18.42 -6.39
N ILE A 5 -22.84 -18.22 -5.15
CA ILE A 5 -22.56 -17.03 -4.34
C ILE A 5 -21.06 -16.99 -4.00
N ALA A 6 -20.49 -18.11 -3.50
CA ALA A 6 -19.05 -18.20 -3.21
C ALA A 6 -18.16 -17.83 -4.42
N LYS A 7 -18.49 -18.30 -5.63
CA LYS A 7 -17.67 -18.04 -6.83
C LYS A 7 -17.74 -16.58 -7.32
N ARG A 8 -18.85 -15.87 -7.03
CA ARG A 8 -19.09 -14.48 -7.43
C ARG A 8 -18.52 -13.49 -6.42
N ASP A 9 -18.59 -13.82 -5.13
CA ASP A 9 -18.16 -12.93 -4.05
C ASP A 9 -16.63 -12.74 -4.01
N HIS A 10 -15.87 -13.72 -4.49
CA HIS A 10 -14.41 -13.64 -4.58
C HIS A 10 -13.91 -12.39 -5.33
N LYS A 11 -14.63 -11.94 -6.36
CA LYS A 11 -14.25 -10.72 -7.09
C LYS A 11 -14.45 -9.47 -6.24
N PHE A 12 -15.55 -9.44 -5.49
CA PHE A 12 -15.89 -8.30 -4.63
C PHE A 12 -14.91 -8.17 -3.47
N TYR A 13 -14.58 -9.28 -2.79
CA TYR A 13 -13.57 -9.26 -1.72
C TYR A 13 -12.19 -8.84 -2.23
N PHE A 14 -11.76 -9.36 -3.39
CA PHE A 14 -10.50 -8.93 -3.99
C PHE A 14 -10.49 -7.43 -4.30
N ALA A 15 -11.58 -6.92 -4.91
CA ALA A 15 -11.73 -5.50 -5.20
C ALA A 15 -11.75 -4.64 -3.92
N ALA A 16 -12.43 -5.10 -2.87
CA ALA A 16 -12.48 -4.41 -1.58
C ALA A 16 -11.09 -4.33 -0.93
N MET A 17 -10.32 -5.43 -0.93
CA MET A 17 -8.95 -5.45 -0.40
C MET A 17 -7.99 -4.60 -1.25
N TRP A 18 -8.13 -4.67 -2.58
CA TRP A 18 -7.38 -3.84 -3.52
C TRP A 18 -7.63 -2.34 -3.28
N LEU A 19 -8.90 -1.96 -3.09
CA LEU A 19 -9.29 -0.58 -2.74
C LEU A 19 -8.77 -0.19 -1.37
N ALA A 20 -8.85 -1.08 -0.37
CA ALA A 20 -8.33 -0.84 0.97
C ALA A 20 -6.83 -0.53 0.95
N ILE A 21 -6.03 -1.28 0.18
CA ILE A 21 -4.59 -1.00 0.00
C ILE A 21 -4.39 0.43 -0.53
N GLY A 22 -5.13 0.82 -1.57
CA GLY A 22 -5.03 2.16 -2.15
C GLY A 22 -5.42 3.27 -1.16
N ILE A 23 -6.51 3.07 -0.41
CA ILE A 23 -7.00 4.04 0.59
C ILE A 23 -5.98 4.18 1.73
N ILE A 24 -5.50 3.06 2.30
CA ILE A 24 -4.52 3.09 3.40
C ILE A 24 -3.23 3.76 2.93
N SER A 25 -2.74 3.44 1.73
CA SER A 25 -1.57 4.10 1.15
C SER A 25 -1.78 5.61 0.96
N SER A 26 -3.01 6.05 0.69
CA SER A 26 -3.33 7.48 0.56
C SER A 26 -3.39 8.19 1.92
N ILE A 27 -3.87 7.50 2.97
CA ILE A 27 -3.86 8.01 4.35
C ILE A 27 -2.41 8.14 4.84
N ASP A 28 -1.59 7.11 4.63
CA ASP A 28 -0.16 7.14 4.93
C ASP A 28 0.54 8.29 4.20
N LEU A 29 0.21 8.52 2.93
CA LEU A 29 0.68 9.69 2.18
C LEU A 29 0.33 11.02 2.85
N TYR A 30 -0.95 11.18 3.23
CA TYR A 30 -1.42 12.38 3.90
C TYR A 30 -0.71 12.63 5.24
N TRP A 31 -0.55 11.58 6.06
CA TRP A 31 0.15 11.69 7.34
C TRP A 31 1.62 12.04 7.19
N ALA A 32 2.30 11.48 6.19
CA ALA A 32 3.69 11.83 5.88
C ALA A 32 3.85 13.32 5.52
N VAL A 33 2.98 13.83 4.65
CA VAL A 33 3.02 15.26 4.25
C VAL A 33 2.68 16.17 5.43
N LYS A 34 1.67 15.80 6.24
CA LYS A 34 1.27 16.56 7.43
C LYS A 34 2.36 16.60 8.50
N ASN A 35 3.08 15.51 8.67
CA ASN A 35 4.11 15.34 9.71
C ASN A 35 5.55 15.41 9.14
N GLN A 36 5.73 16.03 7.97
CA GLN A 36 7.01 16.05 7.23
C GLN A 36 8.22 16.44 8.09
N HIS A 37 8.05 17.41 8.99
CA HIS A 37 9.13 17.88 9.87
C HIS A 37 9.60 16.81 10.87
N ILE A 38 8.72 15.92 11.30
CA ILE A 38 9.03 14.83 12.23
C ILE A 38 9.61 13.64 11.45
N MET A 39 9.14 13.44 10.21
CA MET A 39 9.48 12.30 9.38
C MET A 39 10.98 12.24 9.05
N LEU A 40 11.63 13.38 8.80
CA LEU A 40 13.09 13.43 8.56
C LEU A 40 13.91 12.79 9.70
N TYR A 41 13.48 12.97 10.94
CA TYR A 41 14.18 12.50 12.13
C TYR A 41 13.75 11.10 12.57
N ASN A 42 12.47 10.76 12.38
CA ASN A 42 11.90 9.48 12.80
C ASN A 42 11.90 8.39 11.71
N GLU A 43 12.22 8.69 10.46
CA GLU A 43 12.28 7.68 9.39
C GLU A 43 13.40 6.67 9.69
N GLN A 44 13.01 5.41 9.89
CA GLN A 44 13.91 4.30 10.20
C GLN A 44 14.38 3.58 8.93
N ASN A 45 13.67 3.72 7.82
CA ASN A 45 14.06 3.11 6.56
C ASN A 45 15.30 3.84 5.99
N PRO A 46 16.45 3.17 5.81
CA PRO A 46 17.65 3.81 5.27
C PRO A 46 17.45 4.34 3.84
N ILE A 47 16.62 3.67 3.04
CA ILE A 47 16.26 4.11 1.68
C ILE A 47 15.35 5.34 1.76
N GLY A 48 14.36 5.33 2.67
CA GLY A 48 13.47 6.48 2.89
C GLY A 48 14.25 7.71 3.32
N ARG A 49 15.14 7.56 4.32
CA ARG A 49 16.02 8.63 4.78
C ARG A 49 16.95 9.16 3.69
N TYR A 50 17.47 8.28 2.83
CA TYR A 50 18.27 8.70 1.68
C TYR A 50 17.47 9.56 0.71
N LEU A 51 16.25 9.13 0.35
CA LEU A 51 15.39 9.85 -0.59
C LEU A 51 14.95 11.21 -0.03
N ILE A 52 14.56 11.29 1.25
CA ILE A 52 14.20 12.56 1.89
C ILE A 52 15.40 13.53 1.90
N ARG A 53 16.62 13.03 2.15
CA ARG A 53 17.84 13.87 2.11
C ARG A 53 18.18 14.36 0.71
N GLN A 54 17.91 13.57 -0.34
CA GLN A 54 18.08 13.99 -1.73
C GLN A 54 17.12 15.13 -2.09
N ASP A 55 15.96 15.19 -1.43
CA ASP A 55 14.94 16.23 -1.63
C ASP A 55 15.05 17.38 -0.60
N ASN A 56 16.27 17.64 -0.08
CA ASN A 56 16.56 18.69 0.91
C ASN A 56 15.73 18.64 2.20
N GLY A 57 15.25 17.46 2.60
CA GLY A 57 14.39 17.29 3.76
C GLY A 57 12.89 17.26 3.46
N ASP A 58 12.49 17.51 2.20
CA ASP A 58 11.12 17.31 1.75
C ASP A 58 10.82 15.80 1.63
N VAL A 59 9.59 15.43 1.99
CA VAL A 59 9.09 14.06 1.91
C VAL A 59 8.53 13.74 0.52
N ALA A 60 8.33 14.74 -0.34
CA ALA A 60 7.68 14.62 -1.64
C ALA A 60 8.31 13.54 -2.53
N LEU A 61 9.64 13.52 -2.70
CA LEU A 61 10.32 12.50 -3.51
C LEU A 61 10.12 11.08 -2.96
N PHE A 62 10.34 10.91 -1.65
CA PHE A 62 10.17 9.62 -0.98
C PHE A 62 8.73 9.10 -1.15
N MET A 63 7.76 9.96 -0.91
CA MET A 63 6.35 9.61 -0.96
C MET A 63 5.85 9.43 -2.40
N GLY A 64 6.39 10.17 -3.36
CA GLY A 64 6.13 9.98 -4.79
C GLY A 64 6.59 8.61 -5.28
N ILE A 65 7.79 8.18 -4.88
CA ILE A 65 8.31 6.83 -5.19
C ILE A 65 7.45 5.76 -4.52
N LYS A 66 7.08 5.95 -3.24
CA LYS A 66 6.20 5.03 -2.51
C LYS A 66 4.86 4.88 -3.22
N MET A 67 4.24 5.98 -3.64
CA MET A 67 2.97 5.99 -4.35
C MET A 67 3.08 5.32 -5.73
N ALA A 68 4.13 5.61 -6.50
CA ALA A 68 4.40 4.94 -7.77
C ALA A 68 4.55 3.43 -7.59
N GLY A 69 5.27 3.00 -6.55
CA GLY A 69 5.39 1.60 -6.17
C GLY A 69 4.04 0.96 -5.84
N THR A 70 3.18 1.64 -5.07
CA THR A 70 1.82 1.17 -4.77
C THR A 70 0.99 1.01 -6.06
N ILE A 71 1.01 1.99 -6.96
CA ILE A 71 0.28 1.93 -8.23
C ILE A 71 0.75 0.73 -9.08
N LEU A 72 2.06 0.54 -9.20
CA LEU A 72 2.63 -0.60 -9.92
C LEU A 72 2.24 -1.94 -9.28
N ALA A 73 2.28 -2.04 -7.95
CA ALA A 73 1.86 -3.24 -7.23
C ALA A 73 0.37 -3.55 -7.42
N LEU A 74 -0.49 -2.52 -7.35
CA LEU A 74 -1.92 -2.65 -7.60
C LEU A 74 -2.23 -3.08 -9.05
N GLY A 75 -1.50 -2.53 -10.03
CA GLY A 75 -1.61 -2.96 -11.43
C GLY A 75 -1.14 -4.40 -11.63
N PHE A 76 -0.02 -4.78 -11.01
CA PHE A 76 0.50 -6.14 -11.05
C PHE A 76 -0.44 -7.14 -10.39
N LEU A 77 -1.11 -6.77 -9.28
CA LEU A 77 -2.14 -7.59 -8.64
C LEU A 77 -3.31 -7.90 -9.59
N ILE A 78 -3.76 -6.92 -10.37
CA ILE A 78 -4.81 -7.13 -11.38
C ILE A 78 -4.33 -8.10 -12.46
N PHE A 79 -3.11 -7.91 -12.96
CA PHE A 79 -2.50 -8.82 -13.94
C PHE A 79 -2.42 -10.25 -13.41
N LEU A 80 -1.95 -10.41 -12.17
CA LEU A 80 -1.79 -11.69 -11.49
C LEU A 80 -3.15 -12.34 -11.21
N TYR A 81 -4.19 -11.56 -10.92
CA TYR A 81 -5.55 -12.07 -10.72
C TYR A 81 -6.10 -12.76 -11.98
N HIS A 82 -5.73 -12.27 -13.17
CA HIS A 82 -6.16 -12.86 -14.43
C HIS A 82 -5.35 -14.10 -14.81
N HIS A 83 -4.04 -14.13 -14.56
CA HIS A 83 -3.17 -15.25 -14.96
C HIS A 83 -3.07 -16.36 -13.91
N LYS A 84 -2.96 -15.99 -12.64
CA LYS A 84 -2.58 -16.89 -11.53
C LYS A 84 -3.28 -16.49 -10.23
N ARG A 85 -4.59 -16.79 -10.16
CA ARG A 85 -5.49 -16.40 -9.05
C ARG A 85 -4.96 -16.72 -7.65
N LEU A 86 -4.34 -17.88 -7.43
CA LEU A 86 -3.80 -18.25 -6.12
C LEU A 86 -2.75 -17.24 -5.62
N TYR A 87 -1.80 -16.87 -6.49
CA TYR A 87 -0.76 -15.91 -6.14
C TYR A 87 -1.32 -14.51 -5.95
N ALA A 88 -2.31 -14.10 -6.74
CA ALA A 88 -2.99 -12.82 -6.55
C ALA A 88 -3.66 -12.73 -5.17
N TRP A 89 -4.31 -13.81 -4.72
CA TRP A 89 -4.92 -13.87 -3.40
C TRP A 89 -3.90 -13.82 -2.27
N LEU A 90 -2.82 -14.60 -2.38
CA LEU A 90 -1.74 -14.57 -1.38
C LEU A 90 -1.12 -13.16 -1.29
N SER A 91 -0.86 -12.53 -2.44
CA SER A 91 -0.29 -11.18 -2.51
C SER A 91 -1.25 -10.12 -1.95
N VAL A 92 -2.55 -10.13 -2.28
CA VAL A 92 -3.49 -9.11 -1.80
C VAL A 92 -3.73 -9.23 -0.29
N ILE A 93 -3.80 -10.45 0.25
CA ILE A 93 -3.94 -10.69 1.69
C ILE A 93 -2.69 -10.19 2.42
N PHE A 94 -1.51 -10.61 1.95
CA PHE A 94 -0.24 -10.17 2.52
C PHE A 94 -0.09 -8.65 2.51
N LEU A 95 -0.36 -8.01 1.37
CA LEU A 95 -0.25 -6.56 1.22
C LEU A 95 -1.27 -5.82 2.10
N THR A 96 -2.51 -6.31 2.19
CA THR A 96 -3.53 -5.69 3.05
C THR A 96 -3.10 -5.75 4.51
N ILE A 97 -2.65 -6.91 5.00
CA ILE A 97 -2.16 -7.07 6.38
C ILE A 97 -0.97 -6.14 6.64
N ALA A 98 0.01 -6.11 5.73
CA ALA A 98 1.18 -5.24 5.87
C ALA A 98 0.79 -3.75 5.93
N GLN A 99 -0.15 -3.31 5.09
CA GLN A 99 -0.65 -1.93 5.08
C GLN A 99 -1.37 -1.56 6.38
N PHE A 100 -2.21 -2.45 6.91
CA PHE A 100 -2.87 -2.23 8.21
C PHE A 100 -1.88 -2.18 9.38
N LEU A 101 -0.89 -3.07 9.40
CA LEU A 101 0.16 -3.06 10.42
C LEU A 101 0.98 -1.76 10.39
N LEU A 102 1.30 -1.29 9.18
CA LEU A 102 2.03 -0.04 9.00
C LEU A 102 1.19 1.15 9.46
N LEU A 103 -0.09 1.20 9.09
CA LEU A 103 -1.00 2.24 9.54
C LEU A 103 -1.17 2.25 11.06
N PHE A 104 -1.28 1.07 11.69
CA PHE A 104 -1.36 0.95 13.14
C PHE A 104 -0.07 1.43 13.82
N TYR A 105 1.10 1.07 13.28
CA TYR A 105 2.39 1.53 13.79
C TYR A 105 2.55 3.05 13.69
N LEU A 106 2.11 3.65 12.57
CA LEU A 106 2.25 5.09 12.32
C LEU A 106 1.16 5.93 13.01
N GLY A 107 0.05 5.30 13.41
CA GLY A 107 -1.06 5.92 14.13
C GLY A 107 -0.94 5.89 15.66
N GLN A 108 0.11 5.25 16.20
CA GLN A 108 0.52 5.37 17.60
C GLN A 108 1.32 6.67 17.81
#